data_AF-A0A7V9DPY9-F1
#
_entry.id   AF-A0A7V9DPY9-F1
#
_cell.length_a   1.000
_cell.length_b   1.000
_cell.length_c   1.000
_cell.angle_alpha   90.00
_cell.angle_beta   90.00
_cell.angle_gamma   90.00
#
_symmetry.space_group_name_H-M   'P 1'
#
loop_
_entity.id
_entity.type
_entity.pdbx_description
1 polymer ?
#
loop_
_entity_poly.entity_id
_entity_poly.type
_entity_poly.pdbx_seq_one_letter_code
_entity_poly.pdbx_strand_id
1 'polypeptide(L)'
;RLVDAQAGALANRVRRMAGLVGASPDWHGELLAEMAMLHLLARGGRTLATLPDPLADTLAMAVGWQVRQADVLGGVPESDVWDVVGRSDTREDRIVVRRTWLRGRTSGRLAMALCFAAYRQSLDVSMPVGSSFDADVHRYPGPSLRVLVGERRPDTVVAQRPAPPGGNLATACHQLGDVLAAEPWAEHVALTVRAALTRSGGRWVLADENGALGCCAGPRALAAVLCESGGRPADMTVEWTPAGLIPLTVHLDDRVVDVGPLADPSFVDAA
;
A
#
# COMPACT_ATOMS: atom_id res chain seq x y z
N ARG A 1 -28.45 8.42 0.03
CA ARG A 1 -27.85 7.20 -0.57
C ARG A 1 -26.44 7.57 -1.02
N LEU A 2 -25.38 7.02 -0.41
CA LEU A 2 -23.98 7.38 -0.75
C LEU A 2 -23.58 6.94 -2.16
N VAL A 3 -24.14 5.83 -2.63
CA VAL A 3 -23.99 5.33 -4.00
C VAL A 3 -24.58 6.32 -5.00
N ASP A 4 -25.80 6.82 -4.74
CA ASP A 4 -26.45 7.83 -5.57
C ASP A 4 -25.71 9.18 -5.59
N ALA A 5 -24.89 9.45 -4.56
CA ALA A 5 -24.03 10.63 -4.47
C ALA A 5 -22.62 10.41 -5.04
N GLN A 6 -22.37 9.27 -5.70
CA GLN A 6 -21.06 8.87 -6.24
C GLN A 6 -19.92 8.82 -5.19
N ALA A 7 -20.24 8.63 -3.92
CA ALA A 7 -19.28 8.53 -2.83
C ALA A 7 -18.91 7.07 -2.53
N GLY A 8 -18.39 6.36 -3.53
CA GLY A 8 -18.12 4.92 -3.46
C GLY A 8 -17.12 4.53 -2.35
N ALA A 9 -16.09 5.36 -2.13
CA ALA A 9 -15.12 5.18 -1.06
C ALA A 9 -15.76 5.24 0.34
N LEU A 10 -16.66 6.21 0.57
CA LEU A 10 -17.41 6.31 1.82
C LEU A 10 -18.38 5.13 2.00
N ALA A 11 -19.03 4.68 0.92
CA ALA A 11 -19.89 3.50 0.97
C ALA A 11 -19.10 2.22 1.34
N ASN A 12 -17.88 2.06 0.83
CA ASN A 12 -16.98 0.96 1.20
C ASN A 12 -16.60 1.00 2.69
N ARG A 13 -16.25 2.17 3.23
CA ARG A 13 -15.97 2.35 4.67
C ARG A 13 -17.17 1.98 5.53
N VAL A 14 -18.38 2.40 5.15
CA VAL A 14 -19.61 2.02 5.87
C VAL A 14 -19.85 0.51 5.86
N ARG A 15 -19.59 -0.17 4.73
CA ARG A 15 -19.65 -1.63 4.67
C ARG A 15 -18.57 -2.29 5.53
N ARG A 16 -17.35 -1.76 5.55
CA ARG A 16 -16.24 -2.25 6.38
C ARG A 16 -16.62 -2.24 7.86
N MET A 17 -17.26 -1.18 8.35
CA MET A 17 -17.73 -1.09 9.74
C MET A 17 -18.64 -2.25 10.15
N ALA A 18 -19.54 -2.70 9.26
CA ALA A 18 -20.41 -3.84 9.54
C ALA A 18 -19.61 -5.14 9.70
N GLY A 19 -18.50 -5.29 8.97
CA GLY A 19 -17.60 -6.44 9.07
C GLY A 19 -16.69 -6.42 10.30
N LEU A 20 -16.53 -5.28 10.98
CA LEU A 20 -15.69 -5.19 12.19
C LEU A 20 -16.40 -5.76 13.42
N VAL A 21 -17.72 -5.67 13.50
CA VAL A 21 -18.48 -6.06 14.70
C VAL A 21 -18.27 -7.54 15.01
N GLY A 22 -17.62 -7.82 16.14
CA GLY A 22 -17.31 -9.18 16.59
C GLY A 22 -16.14 -9.85 15.87
N ALA A 23 -15.41 -9.16 14.99
CA ALA A 23 -14.29 -9.73 14.24
C ALA A 23 -13.01 -9.92 15.08
N SER A 24 -12.84 -9.12 16.13
CA SER A 24 -11.70 -9.19 17.05
C SER A 24 -12.14 -8.84 18.47
N PRO A 25 -11.36 -9.18 19.52
CA PRO A 25 -11.62 -8.68 20.88
C PRO A 25 -11.63 -7.15 20.98
N ASP A 26 -10.89 -6.48 20.08
CA ASP A 26 -10.67 -5.04 20.04
C ASP A 26 -11.68 -4.32 19.10
N TRP A 27 -12.71 -5.03 18.61
CA TRP A 27 -13.61 -4.55 17.55
C TRP A 27 -14.27 -3.19 17.81
N HIS A 28 -14.54 -2.86 19.08
CA HIS A 28 -15.13 -1.57 19.46
C HIS A 28 -14.19 -0.40 19.12
N GLY A 29 -12.88 -0.59 19.34
CA GLY A 29 -11.86 0.41 19.04
C GLY A 29 -11.66 0.57 17.53
N GLU A 30 -11.64 -0.55 16.81
CA GLU A 30 -11.56 -0.56 15.34
C GLU A 30 -12.78 0.14 14.71
N LEU A 31 -13.99 -0.14 15.21
CA LEU A 31 -15.22 0.53 14.76
C LEU A 31 -15.19 2.03 15.07
N LEU A 32 -14.72 2.43 16.26
CA LEU A 32 -14.59 3.84 16.63
C LEU A 32 -13.59 4.56 15.71
N ALA A 33 -12.47 3.93 15.37
CA ALA A 33 -11.48 4.49 14.45
C ALA A 33 -12.07 4.72 13.05
N GLU A 34 -12.83 3.75 12.50
CA GLU A 34 -13.52 3.92 11.22
C GLU A 34 -14.59 5.03 11.26
N MET A 35 -15.36 5.11 12.35
CA MET A 35 -16.34 6.20 12.53
C MET A 35 -15.66 7.57 12.63
N ALA A 36 -14.53 7.65 13.34
CA ALA A 36 -13.73 8.87 13.44
C ALA A 36 -13.18 9.30 12.07
N MET A 37 -12.73 8.33 11.25
CA MET A 37 -12.26 8.60 9.89
C MET A 37 -13.40 9.12 9.00
N LEU A 38 -14.58 8.51 9.05
CA LEU A 38 -15.77 9.01 8.34
C LEU A 38 -16.16 10.41 8.80
N HIS A 39 -16.10 10.69 10.11
CA HIS A 39 -16.35 12.01 10.65
C HIS A 39 -15.33 13.04 10.14
N LEU A 40 -14.04 12.68 10.11
CA LEU A 40 -12.97 13.54 9.61
C LEU A 40 -13.19 13.89 8.13
N LEU A 41 -13.46 12.90 7.28
CA LEU A 41 -13.75 13.11 5.86
C LEU A 41 -15.00 13.97 5.66
N ALA A 42 -16.07 13.72 6.42
CA ALA A 42 -17.30 14.53 6.35
C ALA A 42 -17.08 15.98 6.81
N ARG A 43 -16.23 16.20 7.84
CA ARG A 43 -15.89 17.54 8.31
C ARG A 43 -15.00 18.26 7.29
N GLY A 44 -13.98 17.60 6.76
CA GLY A 44 -13.11 18.15 5.73
C GLY A 44 -13.89 18.54 4.48
N GLY A 45 -14.83 17.70 4.03
CA GLY A 45 -15.64 17.97 2.84
C GLY A 45 -16.45 19.27 2.94
N ARG A 46 -16.87 19.67 4.15
CA ARG A 46 -17.56 20.95 4.39
C ARG A 46 -16.65 22.17 4.29
N THR A 47 -15.33 21.99 4.43
CA THR A 47 -14.32 23.05 4.38
C THR A 47 -13.40 22.91 3.18
N LEU A 48 -13.77 22.10 2.17
CA LEU A 48 -12.89 21.75 1.06
C LEU A 48 -12.32 22.99 0.35
N ALA A 49 -13.15 24.02 0.13
CA ALA A 49 -12.75 25.26 -0.54
C ALA A 49 -11.76 26.13 0.26
N THR A 50 -11.50 25.81 1.53
CA THR A 50 -10.54 26.54 2.38
C THR A 50 -9.27 25.75 2.65
N LEU A 51 -9.17 24.52 2.15
CA LEU A 51 -7.98 23.68 2.33
C LEU A 51 -6.91 24.05 1.29
N PRO A 52 -5.62 23.88 1.61
CA PRO A 52 -4.57 23.94 0.60
C PRO A 52 -4.82 22.93 -0.52
N ASP A 53 -4.57 23.31 -1.77
CA ASP A 53 -4.90 22.51 -2.96
C ASP A 53 -4.46 21.04 -2.86
N PRO A 54 -3.22 20.70 -2.42
CA PRO A 54 -2.79 19.30 -2.34
C PRO A 54 -3.61 18.45 -1.36
N LEU A 55 -4.11 19.06 -0.27
CA LEU A 55 -4.95 18.39 0.73
C LEU A 55 -6.42 18.34 0.27
N ALA A 56 -6.87 19.36 -0.46
CA ALA A 56 -8.20 19.34 -1.08
C ALA A 56 -8.32 18.21 -2.11
N ASP A 57 -7.28 18.01 -2.93
CA ASP A 57 -7.21 16.93 -3.94
C ASP A 57 -7.29 15.54 -3.30
N THR A 58 -6.50 15.28 -2.26
CA THR A 58 -6.53 13.98 -1.57
C THR A 58 -7.86 13.76 -0.85
N LEU A 59 -8.48 14.83 -0.32
CA LEU A 59 -9.77 14.74 0.35
C LEU A 59 -10.88 14.43 -0.65
N ALA A 60 -10.88 15.11 -1.79
CA ALA A 60 -11.79 14.87 -2.90
C ALA A 60 -11.76 13.39 -3.31
N MET A 61 -10.58 12.83 -3.50
CA MET A 61 -10.41 11.42 -3.82
C MET A 61 -10.92 10.50 -2.69
N ALA A 62 -10.64 10.83 -1.43
CA ALA A 62 -11.06 10.03 -0.27
C ALA A 62 -12.58 10.04 -0.05
N VAL A 63 -13.28 11.13 -0.38
CA VAL A 63 -14.76 11.17 -0.35
C VAL A 63 -15.38 10.49 -1.58
N GLY A 64 -14.59 10.19 -2.60
CA GLY A 64 -14.98 9.39 -3.76
C GLY A 64 -15.08 10.15 -5.08
N TRP A 65 -14.60 11.40 -5.18
CA TRP A 65 -14.50 12.08 -6.48
C TRP A 65 -13.56 11.31 -7.39
N GLN A 66 -14.06 11.03 -8.59
CA GLN A 66 -13.34 10.24 -9.58
C GLN A 66 -12.49 11.16 -10.44
N VAL A 67 -11.18 10.94 -10.42
CA VAL A 67 -10.25 11.53 -11.40
C VAL A 67 -10.17 10.58 -12.59
N ARG A 68 -10.44 11.08 -13.80
CA ARG A 68 -10.40 10.25 -15.01
C ARG A 68 -8.96 9.87 -15.29
N GLN A 69 -8.73 8.61 -15.69
CA GLN A 69 -7.39 8.13 -16.02
C GLN A 69 -6.76 8.94 -17.16
N ALA A 70 -7.55 9.38 -18.14
CA ALA A 70 -7.07 10.23 -19.23
C ALA A 70 -6.52 11.58 -18.73
N ASP A 71 -7.14 12.18 -17.71
CA ASP A 71 -6.66 13.44 -17.13
C ASP A 71 -5.34 13.23 -16.38
N VAL A 72 -5.20 12.10 -15.69
CA VAL A 72 -3.94 11.71 -15.02
C VAL A 72 -2.83 11.47 -16.04
N LEU A 73 -3.10 10.68 -17.09
CA LEU A 73 -2.13 10.41 -18.17
C LEU A 73 -1.78 11.66 -18.99
N GLY A 74 -2.68 12.64 -19.06
CA GLY A 74 -2.40 13.95 -19.66
C GLY A 74 -1.55 14.89 -18.78
N GLY A 75 -1.33 14.52 -17.51
CA GLY A 75 -0.49 15.25 -16.57
C GLY A 75 1.01 15.07 -16.80
N VAL A 76 1.82 15.81 -16.05
CA VAL A 76 3.29 15.76 -16.15
C VAL A 76 3.81 14.38 -15.73
N PRO A 77 4.58 13.68 -16.59
CA PRO A 77 5.15 12.38 -16.26
C PRO A 77 6.32 12.50 -15.29
N GLU A 78 6.48 11.48 -14.44
CA GLU A 78 7.68 11.22 -13.64
C GLU A 78 8.47 10.08 -14.30
N SER A 79 9.52 10.43 -15.05
CA SER A 79 10.41 9.46 -15.69
C SER A 79 11.46 8.96 -14.70
N ASP A 80 11.53 7.65 -14.49
CA ASP A 80 12.59 7.00 -13.71
C ASP A 80 12.73 5.54 -14.15
N VAL A 81 13.76 4.88 -13.65
CA VAL A 81 13.79 3.42 -13.58
C VAL A 81 13.11 3.01 -12.28
N TRP A 82 12.02 2.27 -12.38
CA TRP A 82 11.19 1.88 -11.26
C TRP A 82 11.50 0.45 -10.83
N ASP A 83 11.98 0.29 -9.60
CA ASP A 83 12.12 -1.02 -8.96
C ASP A 83 10.79 -1.47 -8.37
N VAL A 84 10.36 -2.70 -8.66
CA VAL A 84 9.17 -3.31 -8.05
C VAL A 84 9.57 -3.84 -6.67
N VAL A 85 9.31 -3.05 -5.63
CA VAL A 85 9.77 -3.29 -4.27
C VAL A 85 8.80 -4.11 -3.43
N GLY A 86 7.55 -4.26 -3.85
CA GLY A 86 6.59 -5.08 -3.13
C GLY A 86 5.24 -5.16 -3.80
N ARG A 87 4.44 -6.13 -3.37
CA ARG A 87 3.10 -6.37 -3.90
C ARG A 87 2.17 -6.90 -2.83
N SER A 88 0.92 -6.48 -2.82
CA SER A 88 -0.14 -7.06 -2.00
C SER A 88 -1.40 -7.29 -2.83
N ASP A 89 -1.96 -8.49 -2.74
CA ASP A 89 -3.26 -8.82 -3.32
C ASP A 89 -4.29 -8.91 -2.18
N THR A 90 -5.41 -8.21 -2.33
CA THR A 90 -6.49 -8.19 -1.34
C THR A 90 -7.83 -8.39 -2.02
N ARG A 91 -8.70 -9.18 -1.40
CA ARG A 91 -10.08 -9.33 -1.86
C ARG A 91 -10.94 -8.21 -1.32
N GLU A 92 -11.68 -7.55 -2.20
CA GLU A 92 -12.70 -6.57 -1.86
C GLU A 92 -14.02 -7.01 -2.50
N ASP A 93 -14.87 -7.67 -1.71
CA ASP A 93 -16.17 -8.23 -2.17
C ASP A 93 -16.01 -9.19 -3.37
N ARG A 94 -16.34 -8.73 -4.58
CA ARG A 94 -16.30 -9.48 -5.84
C ARG A 94 -15.07 -9.20 -6.70
N ILE A 95 -14.15 -8.36 -6.23
CA ILE A 95 -12.94 -7.99 -6.96
C ILE A 95 -11.69 -8.36 -6.16
N VAL A 96 -10.60 -8.63 -6.87
CA VAL A 96 -9.26 -8.69 -6.31
C VAL A 96 -8.53 -7.41 -6.69
N VAL A 97 -7.93 -6.77 -5.70
CA VAL A 97 -7.09 -5.57 -5.85
C VAL A 97 -5.65 -5.96 -5.63
N ARG A 98 -4.81 -5.74 -6.63
CA ARG A 98 -3.35 -5.83 -6.52
C ARG A 98 -2.78 -4.43 -6.38
N ARG A 99 -2.05 -4.20 -5.29
CA ARG A 99 -1.18 -3.04 -5.09
C ARG A 99 0.23 -3.47 -5.44
N THR A 100 0.87 -2.75 -6.35
CA THR A 100 2.28 -2.93 -6.69
C THR A 100 3.02 -1.66 -6.31
N TRP A 101 3.99 -1.80 -5.40
CA TRP A 101 4.82 -0.71 -4.92
C TRP A 101 6.09 -0.60 -5.77
N LEU A 102 6.36 0.62 -6.20
CA LEU A 102 7.47 1.00 -7.04
C LEU A 102 8.36 2.01 -6.31
N ARG A 103 9.66 1.92 -6.54
CA ARG A 103 10.62 2.93 -6.08
C ARG A 103 11.49 3.39 -7.23
N GLY A 104 11.51 4.71 -7.48
CA GLY A 104 12.37 5.31 -8.47
C GLY A 104 13.83 5.22 -8.06
N ARG A 105 14.71 4.74 -8.94
CA ARG A 105 16.14 4.57 -8.65
C ARG A 105 16.87 5.89 -8.50
N THR A 106 16.53 6.86 -9.34
CA THR A 106 17.18 8.17 -9.34
C THR A 106 16.50 9.10 -8.35
N SER A 107 15.17 9.13 -8.39
CA SER A 107 14.38 10.04 -7.56
C SER A 107 14.21 9.56 -6.11
N GLY A 108 14.35 8.26 -5.86
CA GLY A 108 14.03 7.64 -4.57
C GLY A 108 12.53 7.66 -4.22
N ARG A 109 11.68 8.19 -5.11
CA ARG A 109 10.26 8.40 -4.85
C ARG A 109 9.49 7.09 -4.87
N LEU A 110 8.47 7.01 -4.02
CA LEU A 110 7.55 5.89 -4.00
C LEU A 110 6.36 6.12 -4.93
N ALA A 111 5.88 5.04 -5.52
CA ALA A 111 4.67 5.02 -6.33
C ALA A 111 3.92 3.70 -6.12
N MET A 112 2.60 3.74 -6.28
CA MET A 112 1.69 2.61 -6.11
C MET A 112 0.84 2.47 -7.37
N ALA A 113 1.04 1.39 -8.11
CA ALA A 113 0.17 1.01 -9.21
C ALA A 113 -0.93 0.07 -8.69
N LEU A 114 -2.17 0.32 -9.09
CA LEU A 114 -3.32 -0.54 -8.78
C LEU A 114 -3.73 -1.35 -10.01
N CYS A 115 -3.90 -2.65 -9.84
CA CYS A 115 -4.51 -3.54 -10.80
C CYS A 115 -5.74 -4.20 -10.18
N PHE A 116 -6.81 -4.35 -10.96
CA PHE A 116 -8.07 -4.91 -10.51
C PHE A 116 -8.40 -6.13 -11.38
N ALA A 117 -8.88 -7.20 -10.75
CA ALA A 117 -9.45 -8.35 -11.44
C ALA A 117 -10.86 -8.61 -10.91
N ALA A 118 -11.82 -8.65 -11.83
CA ALA A 118 -13.19 -9.05 -11.57
C ALA A 118 -13.59 -10.14 -12.56
N TYR A 119 -14.38 -11.12 -12.15
CA TYR A 119 -15.12 -12.05 -13.03
C TYR A 119 -14.36 -12.54 -14.28
N ARG A 120 -13.58 -13.62 -14.16
CA ARG A 120 -12.73 -14.21 -15.23
C ARG A 120 -11.60 -13.31 -15.75
N GLN A 121 -11.42 -12.10 -15.22
CA GLN A 121 -10.21 -11.31 -15.47
C GLN A 121 -9.06 -11.81 -14.61
N SER A 122 -7.84 -11.76 -15.16
CA SER A 122 -6.60 -12.02 -14.45
C SER A 122 -5.94 -10.71 -14.02
N LEU A 123 -5.22 -10.76 -12.91
CA LEU A 123 -4.35 -9.65 -12.50
C LEU A 123 -3.19 -9.49 -13.48
N ASP A 124 -2.75 -8.26 -13.69
CA ASP A 124 -1.52 -7.97 -14.42
C ASP A 124 -0.31 -8.56 -13.69
N VAL A 125 0.49 -9.32 -14.43
CA VAL A 125 1.72 -10.00 -13.97
C VAL A 125 3.00 -9.39 -14.55
N SER A 126 2.88 -8.27 -15.27
CA SER A 126 4.00 -7.59 -15.95
C SER A 126 4.97 -6.85 -15.01
N MET A 127 4.71 -6.85 -13.69
CA MET A 127 5.54 -6.21 -12.66
C MET A 127 5.85 -7.19 -11.52
N PRO A 128 6.69 -8.22 -11.75
CA PRO A 128 7.11 -9.12 -10.68
C PRO A 128 8.01 -8.40 -9.67
N VAL A 129 7.89 -8.74 -8.39
CA VAL A 129 8.74 -8.18 -7.32
C VAL A 129 10.21 -8.51 -7.60
N GLY A 130 11.09 -7.54 -7.38
CA GLY A 130 12.53 -7.64 -7.68
C GLY A 130 12.90 -7.34 -9.13
N SER A 131 11.91 -7.14 -10.01
CA SER A 131 12.16 -6.61 -11.35
C SER A 131 12.22 -5.09 -11.36
N SER A 132 12.70 -4.55 -12.48
CA SER A 132 12.81 -3.12 -12.71
C SER A 132 12.47 -2.82 -14.16
N PHE A 133 11.84 -1.66 -14.39
CA PHE A 133 11.51 -1.22 -15.74
C PHE A 133 11.67 0.29 -15.87
N ASP A 134 12.01 0.71 -17.08
CA ASP A 134 12.19 2.11 -17.42
C ASP A 134 10.87 2.65 -18.01
N ALA A 135 10.26 3.61 -17.32
CA ALA A 135 8.94 4.10 -17.70
C ALA A 135 8.65 5.50 -17.15
N ASP A 136 7.65 6.11 -17.77
CA ASP A 136 6.98 7.27 -17.23
C ASP A 136 5.82 6.81 -16.35
N VAL A 137 5.68 7.41 -15.16
CA VAL A 137 4.48 7.25 -14.32
C VAL A 137 3.77 8.59 -14.18
N HIS A 138 2.45 8.54 -14.12
CA HIS A 138 1.60 9.71 -13.97
C HIS A 138 0.87 9.64 -12.63
N ARG A 139 1.11 10.61 -11.76
CA ARG A 139 0.61 10.61 -10.39
C ARG A 139 -0.78 11.22 -10.31
N TYR A 140 -1.62 10.63 -9.47
CA TYR A 140 -2.90 11.26 -9.14
C TYR A 140 -2.66 12.58 -8.38
N PRO A 141 -3.61 13.54 -8.45
CA PRO A 141 -3.48 14.84 -7.78
C PRO A 141 -3.15 14.77 -6.29
N GLY A 142 -2.56 15.84 -5.77
CA GLY A 142 -2.04 15.93 -4.41
C GLY A 142 -0.76 15.11 -4.16
N PRO A 143 -0.37 14.88 -2.90
CA PRO A 143 0.80 14.06 -2.52
C PRO A 143 0.60 12.55 -2.73
N SER A 144 -0.30 12.14 -3.65
CA SER A 144 -0.75 10.76 -3.77
C SER A 144 0.39 9.79 -4.09
N LEU A 145 0.41 8.66 -3.42
CA LEU A 145 1.28 7.55 -3.82
C LEU A 145 0.76 6.85 -5.08
N ARG A 146 -0.52 7.01 -5.42
CA ARG A 146 -1.15 6.32 -6.55
C ARG A 146 -0.68 6.90 -7.88
N VAL A 147 -0.32 6.00 -8.80
CA VAL A 147 0.09 6.35 -10.16
C VAL A 147 -0.61 5.49 -11.21
N LEU A 148 -0.60 5.96 -12.45
CA LEU A 148 -0.75 5.14 -13.65
C LEU A 148 0.62 4.98 -14.31
N VAL A 149 0.95 3.75 -14.69
CA VAL A 149 2.16 3.48 -15.47
C VAL A 149 1.85 3.80 -16.94
N GLY A 150 2.60 4.74 -17.51
CA GLY A 150 2.51 5.12 -18.91
C GLY A 150 3.23 4.12 -19.82
N GLU A 151 3.73 4.60 -20.95
CA GLU A 151 4.48 3.77 -21.88
C GLU A 151 5.81 3.33 -21.25
N ARG A 152 6.07 2.02 -21.27
CA ARG A 152 7.35 1.44 -20.86
C ARG A 152 8.30 1.51 -22.04
N ARG A 153 9.54 1.93 -21.80
CA ARG A 153 10.60 1.92 -22.82
C ARG A 153 11.04 0.45 -23.02
N PRO A 154 10.62 -0.23 -24.10
CA PRO A 154 11.06 -1.59 -24.37
C PRO A 154 12.57 -1.53 -24.74
N ASP A 155 13.33 -2.55 -24.37
CA ASP A 155 14.77 -2.71 -24.66
C ASP A 155 15.78 -2.04 -23.70
N THR A 156 15.35 -1.36 -22.64
CA THR A 156 16.28 -0.95 -21.58
C THR A 156 16.65 -2.18 -20.74
N VAL A 157 17.88 -2.72 -20.93
CA VAL A 157 18.45 -3.71 -20.01
C VAL A 157 18.70 -3.01 -18.67
N VAL A 158 17.77 -3.17 -17.74
CA VAL A 158 17.92 -2.61 -16.39
C VAL A 158 18.76 -3.57 -15.56
N ALA A 159 19.99 -3.16 -15.25
CA ALA A 159 20.85 -3.93 -14.35
C ALA A 159 20.15 -4.13 -12.99
N GLN A 160 20.20 -5.34 -12.44
CA GLN A 160 19.78 -5.58 -11.07
C GLN A 160 20.69 -4.78 -10.13
N ARG A 161 20.09 -4.13 -9.14
CA ARG A 161 20.82 -3.49 -8.04
C ARG A 161 20.39 -4.13 -6.72
N PRO A 162 21.29 -4.19 -5.73
CA PRO A 162 20.87 -4.49 -4.37
C PRO A 162 19.76 -3.53 -3.94
N ALA A 163 18.80 -4.03 -3.17
CA ALA A 163 17.78 -3.19 -2.58
C ALA A 163 18.43 -2.08 -1.73
N PRO A 164 17.81 -0.89 -1.65
CA PRO A 164 18.26 0.12 -0.71
C PRO A 164 18.23 -0.45 0.72
N PRO A 165 19.25 -0.17 1.55
CA PRO A 165 19.22 -0.60 2.94
C PRO A 165 18.00 -0.01 3.65
N GLY A 166 17.33 -0.82 4.47
CA GLY A 166 16.20 -0.39 5.26
C GLY A 166 16.64 0.52 6.40
N GLY A 167 15.81 1.52 6.70
CA GLY A 167 15.97 2.33 7.91
C GLY A 167 15.50 1.56 9.14
N ASN A 168 15.84 2.06 10.33
CA ASN A 168 15.19 1.59 11.55
C ASN A 168 13.70 2.01 11.59
N LEU A 169 12.92 1.39 12.47
CA LEU A 169 11.50 1.63 12.69
C LEU A 169 11.21 3.06 13.13
N ALA A 170 12.13 3.71 13.85
CA ALA A 170 11.99 5.13 14.19
C ALA A 170 11.97 6.02 12.93
N THR A 171 12.88 5.77 11.98
CA THR A 171 12.90 6.46 10.68
C THR A 171 11.63 6.17 9.88
N ALA A 172 11.17 4.91 9.90
CA ALA A 172 9.94 4.50 9.23
C ALA A 172 8.70 5.21 9.80
N CYS A 173 8.63 5.37 11.13
CA CYS A 173 7.57 6.14 11.79
C CYS A 173 7.61 7.62 11.42
N HIS A 174 8.80 8.22 11.25
CA HIS A 174 8.93 9.61 10.80
C HIS A 174 8.38 9.79 9.38
N GLN A 175 8.80 8.91 8.46
CA GLN A 175 8.32 8.90 7.07
C GLN A 175 6.80 8.70 7.00
N LEU A 176 6.25 7.79 7.81
CA LEU A 176 4.81 7.60 7.93
C LEU A 176 4.12 8.86 8.47
N GLY A 177 4.71 9.52 9.47
CA GLY A 177 4.22 10.78 10.02
C GLY A 177 4.11 11.87 8.95
N ASP A 178 5.11 12.00 8.08
CA ASP A 178 5.09 12.96 6.98
C ASP A 178 3.96 12.66 5.99
N VAL A 179 3.74 11.37 5.66
CA VAL A 179 2.65 10.95 4.78
C VAL A 179 1.29 11.24 5.43
N LEU A 180 1.10 10.89 6.71
CA LEU A 180 -0.16 11.12 7.42
C LEU A 180 -0.44 12.61 7.67
N ALA A 181 0.60 13.43 7.80
CA ALA A 181 0.44 14.88 7.88
C ALA A 181 -0.07 15.47 6.56
N ALA A 182 0.37 14.92 5.43
CA ALA A 182 -0.04 15.34 4.09
C ALA A 182 -1.38 14.72 3.65
N GLU A 183 -1.66 13.49 4.05
CA GLU A 183 -2.88 12.74 3.74
C GLU A 183 -3.38 11.95 4.97
N PRO A 184 -4.19 12.58 5.86
CA PRO A 184 -4.59 11.98 7.14
C PRO A 184 -5.43 10.70 7.06
N TRP A 185 -5.97 10.38 5.88
CA TRP A 185 -6.79 9.20 5.60
C TRP A 185 -6.04 8.14 4.77
N ALA A 186 -4.71 8.27 4.61
CA ALA A 186 -3.91 7.22 3.99
C ALA A 186 -4.01 5.92 4.80
N GLU A 187 -4.23 4.81 4.12
CA GLU A 187 -4.37 3.48 4.75
C GLU A 187 -3.28 2.49 4.34
N HIS A 188 -2.49 2.85 3.33
CA HIS A 188 -1.47 1.98 2.73
C HIS A 188 -0.25 2.83 2.39
N VAL A 189 0.87 2.55 3.06
CA VAL A 189 2.14 3.25 2.83
C VAL A 189 3.28 2.24 2.84
N ALA A 190 4.02 2.14 1.73
CA ALA A 190 5.24 1.32 1.71
C ALA A 190 6.39 2.01 2.43
N LEU A 191 7.13 1.24 3.23
CA LEU A 191 8.32 1.64 3.96
C LEU A 191 9.40 0.58 3.74
N THR A 192 10.67 0.98 3.78
CA THR A 192 11.79 0.01 3.77
C THR A 192 12.47 0.03 5.13
N VAL A 193 12.43 -1.09 5.83
CA VAL A 193 12.86 -1.21 7.22
C VAL A 193 13.88 -2.32 7.40
N ARG A 194 14.75 -2.17 8.39
CA ARG A 194 15.60 -3.26 8.89
C ARG A 194 15.12 -3.67 10.27
N ALA A 195 14.44 -4.80 10.36
CA ALA A 195 13.83 -5.27 11.61
C ALA A 195 13.79 -6.79 11.67
N ALA A 196 13.68 -7.35 12.89
CA ALA A 196 13.45 -8.78 13.10
C ALA A 196 11.98 -9.06 13.33
N LEU A 197 11.44 -10.09 12.68
CA LEU A 197 10.11 -10.61 13.01
C LEU A 197 10.18 -11.43 14.30
N THR A 198 9.47 -10.99 15.33
CA THR A 198 9.47 -11.62 16.65
C THR A 198 8.09 -11.57 17.31
N ARG A 199 7.97 -12.10 18.53
CA ARG A 199 6.74 -12.08 19.32
C ARG A 199 6.88 -11.16 20.52
N SER A 200 5.86 -10.34 20.75
CA SER A 200 5.72 -9.51 21.96
C SER A 200 4.28 -9.52 22.43
N GLY A 201 4.04 -9.75 23.73
CA GLY A 201 2.68 -9.78 24.29
C GLY A 201 1.72 -10.76 23.60
N GLY A 202 2.24 -11.88 23.09
CA GLY A 202 1.45 -12.87 22.36
C GLY A 202 1.10 -12.48 20.91
N ARG A 203 1.52 -11.32 20.42
CA ARG A 203 1.30 -10.84 19.05
C ARG A 203 2.61 -10.88 18.24
N TRP A 204 2.51 -10.95 16.92
CA TRP A 204 3.66 -10.80 16.03
C TRP A 204 3.99 -9.32 15.87
N VAL A 205 5.28 -9.00 15.87
CA VAL A 205 5.80 -7.64 15.71
C VAL A 205 7.05 -7.67 14.84
N LEU A 206 7.30 -6.56 14.14
CA LEU A 206 8.65 -6.24 13.65
C LEU A 206 9.33 -5.39 14.71
N ALA A 207 10.54 -5.77 15.12
CA ALA A 207 11.28 -5.10 16.19
C ALA A 207 12.73 -4.81 15.79
N ASP A 208 13.24 -3.71 16.31
CA ASP A 208 14.63 -3.26 16.20
C ASP A 208 15.09 -2.67 17.55
N GLU A 209 16.24 -1.98 17.57
CA GLU A 209 16.76 -1.33 18.76
C GLU A 209 15.92 -0.14 19.27
N ASN A 210 15.00 0.39 18.45
CA ASN A 210 14.19 1.57 18.78
C ASN A 210 12.77 1.20 19.22
N GLY A 211 12.31 -0.02 18.97
CA GLY A 211 11.04 -0.50 19.48
C GLY A 211 10.46 -1.61 18.64
N ALA A 212 9.13 -1.71 18.66
CA ALA A 212 8.41 -2.72 17.92
C ALA A 212 7.09 -2.16 17.37
N LEU A 213 6.73 -2.57 16.16
CA LEU A 213 5.45 -2.27 15.53
C LEU A 213 4.69 -3.58 15.27
N GLY A 214 3.37 -3.55 15.48
CA GLY A 214 2.51 -4.70 15.25
C GLY A 214 2.62 -5.22 13.81
N CYS A 215 2.71 -6.54 13.64
CA CYS A 215 2.74 -7.21 12.34
C CYS A 215 1.43 -7.97 12.15
N CYS A 216 0.64 -7.59 11.14
CA CYS A 216 -0.66 -8.17 10.83
C CYS A 216 -0.62 -9.14 9.63
N ALA A 217 0.55 -9.73 9.39
CA ALA A 217 0.78 -10.63 8.27
C ALA A 217 0.14 -12.02 8.47
N GLY A 218 -0.29 -12.65 7.37
CA GLY A 218 -0.82 -14.01 7.39
C GLY A 218 0.27 -15.07 7.64
N PRO A 219 -0.10 -16.31 8.03
CA PRO A 219 0.85 -17.37 8.39
C PRO A 219 1.91 -17.66 7.32
N ARG A 220 1.55 -17.60 6.03
CA ARG A 220 2.48 -17.81 4.92
C ARG A 220 3.60 -16.76 4.90
N ALA A 221 3.25 -15.48 5.05
CA ALA A 221 4.20 -14.39 5.06
C ALA A 221 5.12 -14.46 6.30
N LEU A 222 4.54 -14.76 7.47
CA LEU A 222 5.31 -14.95 8.70
C LEU A 222 6.34 -16.08 8.58
N ALA A 223 5.91 -17.23 8.04
CA ALA A 223 6.81 -18.37 7.82
C ALA A 223 7.92 -18.03 6.83
N ALA A 224 7.60 -17.39 5.71
CA ALA A 224 8.60 -16.99 4.71
C ALA A 224 9.62 -16.01 5.30
N VAL A 225 9.18 -14.97 6.03
CA VAL A 225 10.09 -14.02 6.67
C VAL A 225 11.02 -14.72 7.67
N LEU A 226 10.50 -15.63 8.51
CA LEU A 226 11.33 -16.39 9.45
C LEU A 226 12.33 -17.31 8.75
N CYS A 227 11.93 -17.98 7.67
CA CYS A 227 12.80 -18.85 6.89
C CYS A 227 13.94 -18.07 6.23
N GLU A 228 13.63 -16.96 5.57
CA GLU A 228 14.63 -16.16 4.83
C GLU A 228 15.56 -15.38 5.78
N SER A 229 15.04 -14.83 6.88
CA SER A 229 15.84 -14.05 7.85
C SER A 229 16.60 -14.93 8.86
N GLY A 230 16.15 -16.16 9.10
CA GLY A 230 16.62 -16.97 10.23
C GLY A 230 16.34 -16.33 11.59
N GLY A 231 15.29 -15.51 11.69
CA GLY A 231 14.92 -14.78 12.92
C GLY A 231 15.82 -13.58 13.26
N ARG A 232 16.75 -13.20 12.36
CA ARG A 232 17.62 -12.04 12.52
C ARG A 232 17.01 -10.79 11.88
N PRO A 233 17.48 -9.58 12.23
CA PRO A 233 17.08 -8.38 11.50
C PRO A 233 17.39 -8.51 10.00
N ALA A 234 16.40 -8.23 9.16
CA ALA A 234 16.50 -8.27 7.71
C ALA A 234 15.95 -6.98 7.09
N ASP A 235 16.49 -6.61 5.94
CA ASP A 235 15.95 -5.51 5.14
C ASP A 235 14.67 -5.98 4.46
N MET A 236 13.59 -5.23 4.65
CA MET A 236 12.26 -5.58 4.16
C MET A 236 11.55 -4.36 3.60
N THR A 237 10.81 -4.54 2.52
CA THR A 237 9.73 -3.63 2.18
C THR A 237 8.47 -4.09 2.88
N VAL A 238 7.87 -3.19 3.66
CA VAL A 238 6.64 -3.42 4.42
C VAL A 238 5.58 -2.42 3.98
N GLU A 239 4.32 -2.82 4.02
CA GLU A 239 3.17 -1.93 3.90
C GLU A 239 2.64 -1.63 5.29
N TRP A 240 2.61 -0.36 5.67
CA TRP A 240 1.87 0.08 6.83
C TRP A 240 0.38 0.14 6.52
N THR A 241 -0.41 -0.40 7.44
CA THR A 241 -1.85 -0.23 7.52
C THR A 241 -2.25 0.19 8.94
N PRO A 242 -3.45 0.73 9.16
CA PRO A 242 -3.93 1.02 10.52
C PRO A 242 -3.93 -0.19 11.47
N ALA A 243 -3.98 -1.42 10.93
CA ALA A 243 -3.93 -2.65 11.71
C ALA A 243 -2.50 -3.11 12.05
N GLY A 244 -1.48 -2.58 11.37
CA GLY A 244 -0.08 -2.97 11.54
C GLY A 244 0.68 -3.07 10.22
N LEU A 245 1.95 -3.49 10.33
CA LEU A 245 2.84 -3.72 9.21
C LEU A 245 2.56 -5.08 8.54
N ILE A 246 2.62 -5.08 7.23
CA ILE A 246 2.54 -6.28 6.38
C ILE A 246 3.87 -6.38 5.61
N PRO A 247 4.72 -7.39 5.88
CA PRO A 247 5.88 -7.66 5.04
C PRO A 247 5.44 -7.96 3.61
N LEU A 248 6.01 -7.24 2.65
CA LEU A 248 5.78 -7.46 1.22
C LEU A 248 6.96 -8.19 0.59
N THR A 249 8.18 -7.82 1.01
CA THR A 249 9.41 -8.30 0.39
C THR A 249 10.51 -8.43 1.41
N VAL A 250 11.27 -9.52 1.35
CA VAL A 250 12.55 -9.66 2.06
C VAL A 250 13.69 -9.45 1.05
N HIS A 251 14.59 -8.53 1.37
CA HIS A 251 15.76 -8.21 0.55
C HIS A 251 16.98 -8.92 1.12
N LEU A 252 17.52 -9.88 0.36
CA LEU A 252 18.73 -10.62 0.70
C LEU A 252 19.88 -10.16 -0.22
N ASP A 253 21.11 -10.47 0.16
CA ASP A 253 22.30 -10.08 -0.60
C ASP A 253 22.31 -10.68 -2.02
N ASP A 254 21.74 -11.87 -2.19
CA ASP A 254 21.75 -12.66 -3.43
C ASP A 254 20.41 -12.66 -4.17
N ARG A 255 19.30 -12.31 -3.51
CA ARG A 255 17.96 -12.38 -4.10
C ARG A 255 16.93 -11.50 -3.39
N VAL A 256 15.79 -11.33 -4.04
CA VAL A 256 14.61 -10.67 -3.48
C VAL A 256 13.49 -11.70 -3.37
N VAL A 257 12.81 -11.75 -2.22
CA VAL A 257 11.75 -12.74 -1.95
C VAL A 257 10.42 -12.04 -1.71
N ASP A 258 9.44 -12.31 -2.59
CA ASP A 258 8.06 -11.84 -2.45
C ASP A 258 7.33 -12.63 -1.35
N VAL A 259 6.99 -11.94 -0.26
CA VAL A 259 6.27 -12.50 0.89
C VAL A 259 4.89 -11.85 1.06
N GLY A 260 4.52 -10.90 0.21
CA GLY A 260 3.29 -10.13 0.31
C GLY A 260 2.04 -10.97 0.09
N PRO A 261 0.88 -10.58 0.66
CA PRO A 261 -0.33 -11.39 0.61
C PRO A 261 -0.77 -11.67 -0.84
N LEU A 262 -1.24 -12.89 -1.08
CA LEU A 262 -1.75 -13.34 -2.37
C LEU A 262 -3.25 -13.58 -2.25
N ALA A 263 -4.01 -13.17 -3.25
CA ALA A 263 -5.39 -13.58 -3.35
C ALA A 263 -5.43 -15.08 -3.71
N ASP A 264 -6.37 -15.81 -3.11
CA ASP A 264 -6.62 -17.20 -3.48
C ASP A 264 -7.11 -17.25 -4.95
N PRO A 265 -6.39 -17.91 -5.87
CA PRO A 265 -6.79 -18.00 -7.27
C PRO A 265 -8.03 -18.89 -7.49
N SER A 266 -8.45 -19.68 -6.50
CA SER A 266 -9.55 -20.66 -6.63
C SER A 266 -10.91 -20.06 -7.04
N PHE A 267 -11.08 -18.74 -6.93
CA PHE A 267 -12.32 -18.05 -7.32
C PHE A 267 -12.41 -17.73 -8.83
N VAL A 268 -11.30 -17.72 -9.58
CA VAL A 268 -11.34 -17.45 -11.04
C VAL A 268 -11.85 -18.68 -11.81
N ASP A 269 -11.67 -19.87 -11.24
CA ASP A 269 -12.06 -21.15 -11.86
C ASP A 269 -13.45 -21.65 -11.44
N ALA A 270 -14.03 -21.10 -10.36
CA ALA A 270 -15.30 -21.58 -9.80
C ALA A 270 -16.48 -20.64 -10.12
N ALA A 271 -16.79 -20.46 -11.41
CA ALA A 271 -18.09 -19.95 -11.91
C ALA A 271 -18.37 -20.31 -13.38
#